data_AF-A0A4P6Q457-F1
#
_entry.id   AF-A0A4P6Q457-F1
#
_cell.length_a   1.000
_cell.length_b   1.000
_cell.length_c   1.000
_cell.angle_alpha   90.00
_cell.angle_beta   90.00
_cell.angle_gamma   90.00
#
_symmetry.space_group_name_H-M   'P 1'
#
loop_
_entity.id
_entity.type
_entity.pdbx_description
1 polymer ?
#
loop_
_entity_poly.entity_id
_entity_poly.type
_entity_poly.pdbx_seq_one_letter_code
_entity_poly.pdbx_strand_id
1 'polypeptide(L)'
;MAHQAADLAYPQQAVELAGASVEGRRYTRASQRERALLGVVRARSLATHGRGREARKALLRAEDDLGAAKPGDDEPSRVWFFSEAALAHETARTLWALGELNGAESEFQRSVRTRKADTFSRTHAVTLGYLGALEAQQGSVEAACHVWHQALDVMQDVQSGRARETVVTMRRMLSPYRKRGIGAVADLDERARHVLGRVT
;
A
#
# COMPACT_ATOMS: atom_id res chain seq x y z
N MET A 1 12.03 -1.06 -9.16
CA MET A 1 11.91 0.06 -10.12
C MET A 1 10.46 0.34 -10.52
N ALA A 2 9.69 -0.65 -10.98
CA ALA A 2 8.28 -0.42 -11.37
C ALA A 2 7.41 0.25 -10.29
N HIS A 3 7.52 -0.17 -9.03
CA HIS A 3 6.80 0.49 -7.93
C HIS A 3 7.12 1.98 -7.80
N GLN A 4 8.42 2.34 -7.88
CA GLN A 4 8.87 3.73 -7.79
C GLN A 4 8.42 4.55 -9.01
N ALA A 5 8.45 3.96 -10.22
CA ALA A 5 7.92 4.61 -11.41
C ALA A 5 6.42 4.90 -11.28
N ALA A 6 5.64 3.96 -10.75
CA ALA A 6 4.21 4.17 -10.48
C ALA A 6 3.97 5.28 -9.44
N ASP A 7 4.74 5.29 -8.35
CA ASP A 7 4.61 6.29 -7.28
C ASP A 7 5.06 7.70 -7.74
N LEU A 8 5.96 7.79 -8.72
CA LEU A 8 6.42 9.04 -9.34
C LEU A 8 5.59 9.48 -10.56
N ALA A 9 4.42 8.86 -10.79
CA ALA A 9 3.54 9.17 -11.92
C ALA A 9 4.18 8.98 -13.32
N TYR A 10 5.00 7.93 -13.46
CA TYR A 10 5.53 7.42 -14.74
C TYR A 10 4.84 6.09 -15.10
N PRO A 11 3.54 6.10 -15.47
CA PRO A 11 2.74 4.87 -15.57
C PRO A 11 3.16 3.98 -16.73
N GLN A 12 3.59 4.55 -17.86
CA GLN A 12 4.06 3.77 -19.01
C GLN A 12 5.35 3.01 -18.65
N GLN A 13 6.34 3.70 -18.08
CA GLN A 13 7.59 3.08 -17.66
C GLN A 13 7.36 2.01 -16.58
N ALA A 14 6.41 2.23 -15.67
CA ALA A 14 6.03 1.22 -14.68
C ALA A 14 5.49 -0.07 -15.35
N VAL A 15 4.62 0.07 -16.36
CA VAL A 15 4.09 -1.06 -17.13
C VAL A 15 5.18 -1.79 -17.89
N GLU A 16 6.10 -1.08 -18.55
CA GLU A 16 7.21 -1.68 -19.30
C GLU A 16 8.16 -2.48 -18.39
N LEU A 17 8.56 -1.89 -17.26
CA LEU A 17 9.43 -2.54 -16.27
C LEU A 17 8.76 -3.75 -15.63
N ALA A 18 7.48 -3.65 -15.27
CA ALA A 18 6.74 -4.77 -14.70
C ALA A 18 6.43 -5.85 -15.75
N GLY A 19 6.19 -5.46 -17.00
CA GLY A 19 5.99 -6.35 -18.15
C GLY A 19 7.20 -7.25 -18.37
N ALA A 20 8.38 -6.64 -18.51
CA ALA A 20 9.65 -7.33 -18.68
C ALA A 20 9.96 -8.33 -17.55
N SER A 21 9.44 -8.08 -16.34
CA SER A 21 9.69 -8.93 -15.16
C SER A 21 8.88 -10.24 -15.18
N VAL A 22 7.74 -10.28 -15.89
CA VAL A 22 6.89 -11.48 -15.97
C VAL A 22 6.96 -12.17 -17.34
N GLU A 23 7.89 -11.74 -18.18
CA GLU A 23 8.10 -12.27 -19.52
C GLU A 23 9.29 -13.25 -19.56
N GLY A 24 9.15 -14.29 -20.39
CA GLY A 24 10.22 -15.23 -20.69
C GLY A 24 10.54 -16.25 -19.59
N ARG A 25 11.64 -16.97 -19.82
CA ARG A 25 12.02 -18.18 -19.04
C ARG A 25 12.39 -17.91 -17.58
N ARG A 26 12.75 -16.67 -17.22
CA ARG A 26 13.12 -16.32 -15.85
C ARG A 26 11.89 -16.35 -14.94
N TYR A 27 10.77 -15.79 -15.40
CA TYR A 27 9.52 -15.82 -14.65
C TYR A 27 8.98 -17.25 -14.47
N THR A 28 9.06 -18.10 -15.51
CA THR A 28 8.60 -19.50 -15.42
C THR A 28 9.42 -20.36 -14.46
N ARG A 29 10.67 -19.95 -14.16
CA ARG A 29 11.56 -20.63 -13.21
C ARG A 29 11.54 -20.01 -11.81
N ALA A 30 10.85 -18.87 -11.64
CA ALA A 30 10.76 -18.20 -10.35
C ALA A 30 9.90 -19.01 -9.38
N SER A 31 10.15 -18.88 -8.08
CA SER A 31 9.29 -19.52 -7.06
C SER A 31 7.87 -18.98 -7.12
N GLN A 32 6.93 -19.70 -6.50
CA GLN A 32 5.52 -19.27 -6.40
C GLN A 32 5.40 -17.85 -5.82
N ARG A 33 6.08 -17.59 -4.70
CA ARG A 33 6.07 -16.28 -4.05
C ARG A 33 6.75 -15.18 -4.87
N GLU A 34 7.81 -15.51 -5.62
CA GLU A 34 8.40 -14.57 -6.58
C GLU A 34 7.40 -14.20 -7.68
N ARG A 35 6.71 -15.18 -8.25
CA ARG A 35 5.69 -14.92 -9.27
C ARG A 35 4.54 -14.07 -8.76
N ALA A 36 4.10 -14.33 -7.52
CA ALA A 36 3.08 -13.51 -6.86
C ALA A 36 3.52 -12.05 -6.68
N LEU A 37 4.73 -11.83 -6.16
CA LEU A 37 5.29 -10.48 -6.01
C LEU A 37 5.36 -9.74 -7.36
N LEU A 38 5.91 -10.38 -8.39
CA LEU A 38 6.04 -9.77 -9.71
C LEU A 38 4.66 -9.51 -10.36
N GLY A 39 3.72 -10.44 -10.18
CA GLY A 39 2.35 -10.36 -10.67
C GLY A 39 1.60 -9.17 -10.09
N VAL A 40 1.67 -8.96 -8.76
CA VAL A 40 0.96 -7.84 -8.13
C VAL A 40 1.57 -6.48 -8.50
N VAL A 41 2.91 -6.40 -8.69
CA VAL A 41 3.56 -5.19 -9.20
C VAL A 41 3.07 -4.84 -10.61
N ARG A 42 2.92 -5.86 -11.48
CA ARG A 42 2.34 -5.69 -12.82
C ARG A 42 0.89 -5.25 -12.75
N ALA A 43 0.10 -5.85 -11.86
CA ALA A 43 -1.29 -5.48 -11.67
C ALA A 43 -1.45 -3.99 -11.31
N ARG A 44 -0.67 -3.50 -10.33
CA ARG A 44 -0.68 -2.10 -9.94
C ARG A 44 -0.28 -1.17 -11.09
N SER A 45 0.78 -1.52 -11.81
CA SER A 45 1.27 -0.73 -12.94
C SER A 45 0.21 -0.62 -14.05
N LEU A 46 -0.45 -1.74 -14.38
CA LEU A 46 -1.56 -1.78 -15.34
C LEU A 46 -2.75 -0.92 -14.89
N ALA A 47 -3.13 -0.99 -13.61
CA ALA A 47 -4.21 -0.19 -13.06
C ALA A 47 -3.91 1.32 -13.14
N THR A 48 -2.71 1.74 -12.75
CA THR A 48 -2.29 3.15 -12.86
C THR A 48 -2.21 3.66 -14.29
N HIS A 49 -2.14 2.77 -15.28
CA HIS A 49 -2.15 3.09 -16.71
C HIS A 49 -3.53 2.87 -17.36
N GLY A 50 -4.59 2.68 -16.57
CA GLY A 50 -5.97 2.52 -17.07
C GLY A 50 -6.30 1.15 -17.68
N ARG A 51 -5.40 0.15 -17.59
CA ARG A 51 -5.57 -1.19 -18.17
C ARG A 51 -6.30 -2.14 -17.21
N GLY A 52 -7.52 -1.76 -16.81
CA GLY A 52 -8.23 -2.39 -15.68
C GLY A 52 -8.54 -3.88 -15.83
N ARG A 53 -8.94 -4.35 -17.03
CA ARG A 53 -9.18 -5.80 -17.26
C ARG A 53 -7.91 -6.62 -17.04
N GLU A 54 -6.77 -6.11 -17.50
CA GLU A 54 -5.49 -6.80 -17.37
C GLU A 54 -4.95 -6.72 -15.94
N ALA A 55 -5.16 -5.60 -15.25
CA ALA A 55 -4.83 -5.45 -13.84
C ALA A 55 -5.52 -6.52 -12.99
N ARG A 56 -6.84 -6.71 -13.15
CA ARG A 56 -7.61 -7.74 -12.42
C ARG A 56 -7.12 -9.16 -12.72
N LYS A 57 -6.83 -9.47 -13.98
CA LYS A 57 -6.25 -10.77 -14.36
C LYS A 57 -4.89 -11.01 -13.70
N ALA A 58 -4.06 -9.96 -13.61
CA ALA A 58 -2.77 -10.04 -12.94
C ALA A 58 -2.89 -10.19 -11.42
N LEU A 59 -3.89 -9.55 -10.78
CA LEU A 59 -4.20 -9.75 -9.35
C LEU A 59 -4.58 -11.20 -9.05
N LEU A 60 -5.55 -11.74 -9.78
CA LEU A 60 -6.01 -13.13 -9.59
C LEU A 60 -4.85 -14.11 -9.71
N ARG A 61 -3.98 -13.92 -10.72
CA ARG A 61 -2.80 -14.77 -10.87
C ARG A 61 -1.80 -14.63 -9.71
N ALA A 62 -1.61 -13.41 -9.19
CA ALA A 62 -0.73 -13.19 -8.05
C ALA A 62 -1.28 -13.83 -6.76
N GLU A 63 -2.60 -13.82 -6.58
CA GLU A 63 -3.30 -14.51 -5.50
C GLU A 63 -3.13 -16.04 -5.62
N ASP A 64 -3.35 -16.60 -6.81
CA ASP A 64 -3.15 -18.02 -7.08
C ASP A 64 -1.69 -18.45 -6.83
N ASP A 65 -0.73 -17.69 -7.35
CA ASP A 65 0.71 -17.96 -7.15
C ASP A 65 1.07 -17.90 -5.66
N LEU A 66 0.59 -16.91 -4.89
CA LEU A 66 0.88 -16.86 -3.45
C LEU A 66 0.20 -18.00 -2.68
N GLY A 67 -1.04 -18.34 -3.03
CA GLY A 67 -1.78 -19.46 -2.42
C GLY A 67 -1.16 -20.83 -2.71
N ALA A 68 -0.46 -20.96 -3.84
CA ALA A 68 0.28 -22.17 -4.18
C ALA A 68 1.64 -22.29 -3.47
N ALA A 69 2.14 -21.22 -2.85
CA ALA A 69 3.42 -21.22 -2.13
C ALA A 69 3.28 -21.90 -0.76
N LYS A 70 4.12 -22.91 -0.48
CA LYS A 70 4.04 -23.71 0.75
C LYS A 70 5.20 -23.41 1.71
N PRO A 71 4.99 -23.55 3.03
CA PRO A 71 6.09 -23.59 3.97
C PRO A 71 7.07 -24.70 3.59
N GLY A 72 8.36 -24.38 3.47
CA GLY A 72 9.42 -25.33 3.11
C GLY A 72 9.73 -25.43 1.61
N ASP A 73 9.02 -24.69 0.74
CA ASP A 73 9.46 -24.51 -0.64
C ASP A 73 10.87 -23.87 -0.67
N ASP A 74 11.71 -24.29 -1.62
CA ASP A 74 13.02 -23.67 -1.85
C ASP A 74 12.80 -22.29 -2.48
N GLU A 75 12.85 -21.27 -1.62
CA GLU A 75 12.60 -19.90 -2.01
C GLU A 75 13.78 -18.99 -1.75
N PRO A 76 14.08 -18.09 -2.69
CA PRO A 76 15.11 -17.09 -2.48
C PRO A 76 14.79 -16.23 -1.26
N SER A 77 15.76 -16.08 -0.36
CA SER A 77 15.60 -15.26 0.85
C SER A 77 15.08 -13.85 0.55
N ARG A 78 15.40 -13.27 -0.62
CA ARG A 78 14.89 -11.96 -1.07
C ARG A 78 13.37 -11.80 -1.09
N VAL A 79 12.56 -12.87 -1.12
CA VAL A 79 11.09 -12.76 -1.11
C VAL A 79 10.44 -13.06 0.23
N TRP A 80 11.21 -13.31 1.29
CA TRP A 80 10.70 -13.69 2.62
C TRP A 80 9.63 -12.74 3.19
N PHE A 81 9.72 -11.45 2.86
CA PHE A 81 8.81 -10.41 3.35
C PHE A 81 7.43 -10.46 2.66
N PHE A 82 7.32 -11.10 1.49
CA PHE A 82 6.10 -11.10 0.70
C PHE A 82 5.13 -12.15 1.25
N SER A 83 4.14 -11.65 1.98
CA SER A 83 3.12 -12.41 2.69
C SER A 83 1.72 -11.99 2.25
N GLU A 84 0.70 -12.65 2.80
CA GLU A 84 -0.70 -12.25 2.61
C GLU A 84 -0.91 -10.76 2.89
N ALA A 85 -0.31 -10.22 3.94
CA ALA A 85 -0.42 -8.80 4.25
C ALA A 85 0.18 -7.90 3.14
N ALA A 86 1.31 -8.31 2.55
CA ALA A 86 1.96 -7.56 1.47
C ALA A 86 1.13 -7.61 0.19
N LEU A 87 0.58 -8.79 -0.15
CA LEU A 87 -0.33 -8.94 -1.27
C LEU A 87 -1.59 -8.08 -1.09
N ALA A 88 -2.26 -8.17 0.07
CA ALA A 88 -3.46 -7.39 0.37
C ALA A 88 -3.23 -5.86 0.25
N HIS A 89 -2.08 -5.35 0.71
CA HIS A 89 -1.72 -3.94 0.53
C HIS A 89 -1.65 -3.55 -0.96
N GLU A 90 -0.97 -4.36 -1.78
CA GLU A 90 -0.79 -4.07 -3.20
C GLU A 90 -2.10 -4.28 -3.99
N THR A 91 -2.92 -5.26 -3.61
CA THR A 91 -4.29 -5.45 -4.12
C THR A 91 -5.13 -4.21 -3.82
N ALA A 92 -5.13 -3.71 -2.58
CA ALA A 92 -5.85 -2.50 -2.20
C ALA A 92 -5.42 -1.28 -3.02
N ARG A 93 -4.10 -1.07 -3.18
CA ARG A 93 -3.54 0.00 -4.03
C ARG A 93 -3.99 -0.12 -5.48
N THR A 94 -4.07 -1.35 -5.99
CA THR A 94 -4.50 -1.63 -7.36
C THR A 94 -5.99 -1.33 -7.52
N LEU A 95 -6.85 -1.83 -6.62
CA LEU A 95 -8.29 -1.59 -6.63
C LEU A 95 -8.61 -0.09 -6.49
N TRP A 96 -7.89 0.62 -5.62
CA TRP A 96 -8.04 2.06 -5.48
C TRP A 96 -7.71 2.81 -6.77
N ALA A 97 -6.63 2.44 -7.46
CA ALA A 97 -6.28 3.00 -8.77
C ALA A 97 -7.34 2.71 -9.86
N LEU A 98 -8.13 1.65 -9.70
CA LEU A 98 -9.27 1.32 -10.56
C LEU A 98 -10.58 2.01 -10.16
N GLY A 99 -10.59 2.74 -9.04
CA GLY A 99 -11.79 3.37 -8.48
C GLY A 99 -12.68 2.44 -7.65
N GLU A 100 -12.23 1.22 -7.33
CA GLU A 100 -12.99 0.22 -6.57
C GLU A 100 -12.78 0.43 -5.06
N LEU A 101 -13.36 1.49 -4.51
CA LEU A 101 -13.05 1.97 -3.15
C LEU A 101 -13.40 0.96 -2.05
N ASN A 102 -14.58 0.34 -2.08
CA ASN A 102 -14.99 -0.66 -1.08
C ASN A 102 -14.06 -1.89 -1.05
N GLY A 103 -13.63 -2.33 -2.23
CA GLY A 103 -12.68 -3.45 -2.35
C GLY A 103 -11.30 -3.06 -1.84
N ALA A 104 -10.84 -1.85 -2.17
CA ALA A 104 -9.59 -1.31 -1.66
C ALA A 104 -9.58 -1.20 -0.13
N GLU A 105 -10.68 -0.73 0.46
CA GLU A 105 -10.82 -0.62 1.92
C GLU A 105 -10.73 -1.98 2.60
N SER A 106 -11.48 -2.96 2.10
CA SER A 106 -11.49 -4.33 2.61
C SER A 106 -10.09 -4.95 2.61
N GLU A 107 -9.33 -4.74 1.52
CA GLU A 107 -7.97 -5.26 1.38
C GLU A 107 -6.93 -4.49 2.21
N PHE A 108 -7.09 -3.17 2.39
CA PHE A 108 -6.25 -2.43 3.33
C PHE A 108 -6.48 -2.90 4.77
N GLN A 109 -7.73 -3.06 5.18
CA GLN A 109 -8.08 -3.61 6.50
C GLN A 109 -7.53 -5.02 6.69
N ARG A 110 -7.60 -5.87 5.65
CA ARG A 110 -6.96 -7.19 5.64
C ARG A 110 -5.45 -7.08 5.84
N SER A 111 -4.78 -6.20 5.09
CA SER A 111 -3.34 -5.98 5.28
C SER A 111 -2.99 -5.45 6.66
N VAL A 112 -3.82 -4.61 7.29
CA VAL A 112 -3.58 -4.10 8.64
C VAL A 112 -3.68 -5.26 9.64
N ARG A 113 -4.75 -6.05 9.56
CA ARG A 113 -5.04 -7.16 10.48
C ARG A 113 -4.02 -8.30 10.42
N THR A 114 -3.53 -8.66 9.23
CA THR A 114 -2.65 -9.83 9.07
C THR A 114 -1.15 -9.50 9.16
N ARG A 115 -0.79 -8.21 9.25
CA ARG A 115 0.62 -7.80 9.30
C ARG A 115 1.17 -7.91 10.73
N LYS A 116 2.33 -8.55 10.85
CA LYS A 116 3.15 -8.52 12.08
C LYS A 116 3.77 -7.13 12.25
N ALA A 117 3.04 -6.23 12.92
CA ALA A 117 3.41 -4.82 13.04
C ALA A 117 4.80 -4.62 13.66
N ASP A 118 5.19 -5.42 14.66
CA ASP A 118 6.49 -5.33 15.32
C ASP A 118 7.66 -5.56 14.36
N THR A 119 7.50 -6.49 13.41
CA THR A 119 8.52 -6.80 12.39
C THR A 119 8.47 -5.82 11.22
N PHE A 120 7.30 -5.29 10.89
CA PHE A 120 7.02 -4.56 9.66
C PHE A 120 6.44 -3.15 9.89
N SER A 121 6.82 -2.50 10.99
CA SER A 121 6.26 -1.25 11.51
C SER A 121 6.16 -0.16 10.45
N ARG A 122 7.25 0.06 9.70
CA ARG A 122 7.30 1.03 8.60
C ARG A 122 6.21 0.78 7.55
N THR A 123 6.08 -0.45 7.06
CA THR A 123 5.07 -0.76 6.03
C THR A 123 3.66 -0.76 6.60
N HIS A 124 3.50 -1.13 7.88
CA HIS A 124 2.22 -1.07 8.58
C HIS A 124 1.72 0.38 8.72
N ALA A 125 2.58 1.30 9.15
CA ALA A 125 2.27 2.73 9.20
C ALA A 125 1.87 3.31 7.83
N VAL A 126 2.56 2.91 6.76
CA VAL A 126 2.21 3.32 5.39
C VAL A 126 0.86 2.76 4.96
N THR A 127 0.53 1.50 5.29
CA THR A 127 -0.81 0.92 5.01
C THR A 127 -1.91 1.68 5.75
N LEU A 128 -1.75 1.96 7.05
CA LEU A 128 -2.70 2.77 7.82
C LEU A 128 -2.85 4.17 7.20
N GLY A 129 -1.75 4.76 6.76
CA GLY A 129 -1.74 6.01 6.01
C GLY A 129 -2.66 6.02 4.80
N TYR A 130 -2.57 4.98 3.97
CA TYR A 130 -3.43 4.82 2.80
C TYR A 130 -4.88 4.50 3.15
N LEU A 131 -5.13 3.69 4.18
CA LEU A 131 -6.48 3.39 4.65
C LEU A 131 -7.19 4.67 5.12
N GLY A 132 -6.56 5.49 5.95
CA GLY A 132 -7.14 6.76 6.38
C GLY A 132 -7.35 7.74 5.22
N ALA A 133 -6.45 7.75 4.22
CA ALA A 133 -6.63 8.55 3.01
C ALA A 133 -7.84 8.07 2.18
N LEU A 134 -8.04 6.76 2.07
CA LEU A 134 -9.20 6.20 1.41
C LEU A 134 -10.50 6.56 2.15
N GLU A 135 -10.55 6.41 3.47
CA GLU A 135 -11.71 6.78 4.30
C GLU A 135 -12.04 8.27 4.19
N ALA A 136 -11.03 9.15 4.21
CA ALA A 136 -11.22 10.58 4.01
C ALA A 136 -11.73 10.91 2.61
N GLN A 137 -11.26 10.21 1.57
CA GLN A 137 -11.78 10.36 0.20
C GLN A 137 -13.25 9.93 0.11
N GLN A 138 -13.68 8.93 0.87
CA GLN A 138 -15.07 8.49 0.95
C GLN A 138 -15.96 9.42 1.82
N GLY A 139 -15.37 10.43 2.46
CA GLY A 139 -16.08 11.40 3.31
C GLY A 139 -16.17 11.00 4.78
N SER A 140 -15.61 9.85 5.16
CA SER A 140 -15.58 9.33 6.54
C SER A 140 -14.42 9.94 7.33
N VAL A 141 -14.49 11.24 7.60
CA VAL A 141 -13.38 12.03 8.17
C VAL A 141 -12.98 11.55 9.55
N GLU A 142 -13.94 11.24 10.42
CA GLU A 142 -13.70 10.77 11.78
C GLU A 142 -13.04 9.38 11.79
N ALA A 143 -13.48 8.48 10.90
CA ALA A 143 -12.85 7.17 10.70
C ALA A 143 -11.40 7.35 10.24
N ALA A 144 -11.19 8.20 9.23
CA ALA A 144 -9.87 8.53 8.73
C ALA A 144 -8.95 9.06 9.85
N CYS A 145 -9.49 9.92 10.72
CA CYS A 145 -8.74 10.44 11.86
C CYS A 145 -8.35 9.33 12.84
N HIS A 146 -9.26 8.40 13.12
CA HIS A 146 -9.00 7.25 13.98
C HIS A 146 -7.87 6.37 13.42
N VAL A 147 -7.94 6.00 12.14
CA VAL A 147 -6.90 5.20 11.48
C VAL A 147 -5.56 5.93 11.45
N TRP A 148 -5.56 7.23 11.16
CA TRP A 148 -4.33 8.02 11.14
C TRP A 148 -3.71 8.23 12.51
N HIS A 149 -4.49 8.28 13.60
CA HIS A 149 -3.93 8.24 14.94
C HIS A 149 -3.11 6.96 15.17
N GLN A 150 -3.63 5.80 14.78
CA GLN A 150 -2.88 4.54 14.84
C GLN A 150 -1.60 4.61 13.99
N ALA A 151 -1.68 5.22 12.80
CA ALA A 151 -0.51 5.41 11.95
C ALA A 151 0.58 6.24 12.66
N LEU A 152 0.20 7.35 13.33
CA LEU A 152 1.13 8.19 14.07
C LEU A 152 1.75 7.49 15.28
N ASP A 153 1.01 6.60 15.94
CA ASP A 153 1.55 5.78 17.04
C ASP A 153 2.63 4.81 16.55
N VAL A 154 2.38 4.13 15.43
CA VAL A 154 3.38 3.23 14.81
C VAL A 154 4.60 4.01 14.31
N MET A 155 4.44 5.27 13.92
CA MET A 155 5.52 6.10 13.39
C MET A 155 6.49 6.64 14.44
N GLN A 156 6.20 6.52 15.74
CA GLN A 156 7.07 7.06 16.80
C GLN A 156 8.49 6.49 16.73
N ASP A 157 8.64 5.24 16.30
CA ASP A 157 9.91 4.52 16.19
C ASP A 157 10.40 4.37 14.74
N VAL A 158 9.78 5.06 13.78
CA VAL A 158 10.05 4.89 12.35
C VAL A 158 10.66 6.16 11.73
N GLN A 159 11.95 6.11 11.40
CA GLN A 159 12.59 7.09 10.53
C GLN A 159 12.48 6.66 9.07
N SER A 160 11.53 7.23 8.33
CA SER A 160 11.27 6.89 6.93
C SER A 160 10.68 8.06 6.16
N GLY A 161 11.27 8.41 5.00
CA GLY A 161 10.72 9.41 4.09
C GLY A 161 9.29 9.09 3.64
N ARG A 162 8.96 7.80 3.44
CA ARG A 162 7.58 7.37 3.10
C ARG A 162 6.61 7.56 4.27
N ALA A 163 7.05 7.32 5.50
CA ALA A 163 6.21 7.57 6.68
C ALA A 163 5.96 9.07 6.85
N ARG A 164 6.99 9.90 6.66
CA ARG A 164 6.86 11.36 6.63
C ARG A 164 5.87 11.82 5.55
N GLU A 165 5.96 11.27 4.33
CA GLU A 165 5.04 11.60 3.24
C GLU A 165 3.59 11.22 3.55
N THR A 166 3.36 10.11 4.27
CA THR A 166 2.03 9.78 4.80
C THR A 166 1.48 10.88 5.70
N VAL A 167 2.29 11.40 6.63
CA VAL A 167 1.85 12.50 7.53
C VAL A 167 1.58 13.79 6.74
N VAL A 168 2.40 14.10 5.74
CA VAL A 168 2.18 15.27 4.85
C VAL A 168 0.88 15.12 4.06
N THR A 169 0.64 13.94 3.49
CA THR A 169 -0.59 13.63 2.73
C THR A 169 -1.82 13.75 3.61
N MET A 170 -1.81 13.14 4.80
CA MET A 170 -2.87 13.27 5.79
C MET A 170 -3.20 14.74 6.09
N ARG A 171 -2.19 15.56 6.41
CA ARG A 171 -2.40 16.99 6.71
C ARG A 171 -2.99 17.75 5.53
N ARG A 172 -2.60 17.41 4.29
CA ARG A 172 -3.17 17.99 3.07
C ARG A 172 -4.64 17.61 2.91
N MET A 173 -4.99 16.34 3.11
CA MET A 173 -6.37 15.84 3.01
C MET A 173 -7.28 16.41 4.09
N LEU A 174 -6.76 16.66 5.29
CA LEU A 174 -7.50 17.28 6.39
C LEU A 174 -7.68 18.79 6.26
N SER A 175 -6.93 19.45 5.36
CA SER A 175 -6.95 20.91 5.24
C SER A 175 -8.36 21.51 5.03
N PRO A 176 -9.29 20.91 4.26
CA PRO A 176 -10.65 21.45 4.09
C PRO A 176 -11.53 21.34 5.35
N TYR A 177 -11.13 20.50 6.32
CA TYR A 177 -11.91 20.20 7.52
C TYR A 177 -11.46 20.98 8.75
N ARG A 178 -10.26 21.57 8.73
CA ARG A 178 -9.66 22.30 9.88
C ARG A 178 -10.54 23.43 10.42
N LYS A 179 -11.28 24.13 9.56
CA LYS A 179 -12.15 25.25 9.95
C LYS A 179 -13.58 24.83 10.34
N ARG A 180 -13.88 23.53 10.32
CA ARG A 180 -15.23 23.01 10.58
C ARG A 180 -15.51 22.68 12.05
N GLY A 181 -14.52 22.88 12.94
CA GLY A 181 -14.67 22.62 14.37
C GLY A 181 -14.72 21.13 14.75
N ILE A 182 -14.24 20.24 13.87
CA ILE A 182 -14.20 18.79 14.15
C ILE A 182 -13.01 18.52 15.09
N GLY A 183 -13.29 18.15 16.34
CA GLY A 183 -12.27 17.93 17.38
C GLY A 183 -11.18 16.93 16.96
N ALA A 184 -11.60 15.78 16.41
CA ALA A 184 -10.67 14.74 15.93
C ALA A 184 -9.66 15.25 14.88
N VAL A 185 -10.07 16.20 14.03
CA VAL A 185 -9.18 16.80 13.02
C VAL A 185 -8.14 17.73 13.68
N ALA A 186 -8.55 18.50 14.69
CA ALA A 186 -7.65 19.39 15.41
C ALA A 186 -6.59 18.60 16.18
N ASP A 187 -7.02 17.59 16.93
CA ASP A 187 -6.14 16.71 17.73
C ASP A 187 -5.13 15.97 16.84
N LEU A 188 -5.60 15.45 15.70
CA LEU A 188 -4.74 14.77 14.75
C LEU A 188 -3.72 15.71 14.09
N ASP A 189 -4.11 16.92 13.70
CA ASP A 189 -3.18 17.89 13.10
C ASP A 189 -2.09 18.35 14.11
N GLU A 190 -2.44 18.45 15.40
CA GLU A 190 -1.47 18.73 16.45
C GLU A 190 -0.44 17.60 16.60
N ARG A 191 -0.88 16.35 16.73
CA ARG A 191 0.01 15.18 16.77
C ARG A 191 0.89 15.09 15.52
N ALA A 192 0.33 15.38 14.34
CA ALA A 192 1.06 15.39 13.08
C ALA A 192 2.22 16.39 13.06
N ARG A 193 2.01 17.59 13.62
CA ARG A 193 3.06 18.61 13.74
C ARG A 193 4.21 18.13 14.62
N HIS A 194 3.91 17.49 15.75
CA HIS A 194 4.92 16.92 16.63
C HIS A 194 5.76 15.83 15.92
N VAL A 195 5.11 14.90 15.21
CA VAL A 195 5.82 13.85 14.45
C VAL A 195 6.72 14.43 13.36
N LEU A 196 6.26 15.44 12.61
CA LEU A 196 7.06 16.07 11.56
C LEU A 196 8.28 16.86 12.08
N GLY A 197 8.18 17.42 13.29
CA GLY A 197 9.25 18.16 13.95
C GLY A 197 10.37 17.29 14.54
N ARG A 198 10.13 15.99 14.73
CA ARG A 198 11.16 15.03 15.20
C ARG A 198 12.10 14.52 14.10
N VAL A 199 11.80 14.81 12.83
CA VAL A 199 12.51 14.31 11.64
C VAL A 199 13.24 15.45 10.92
N THR A 200 13.61 16.50 11.65
CA THR A 200 14.46 17.63 11.19
C THR A 200 15.85 17.47 11.78
#